data_AF-A0A2F0ANV8-F1
#
_entry.id   AF-A0A2F0ANV8-F1
#
_cell.length_a   1.000
_cell.length_b   1.000
_cell.length_c   1.000
_cell.angle_alpha   90.00
_cell.angle_beta   90.00
_cell.angle_gamma   90.00
#
_symmetry.space_group_name_H-M   'P 1'
#
loop_
_entity.id
_entity.type
_entity.pdbx_description
1 polymer ?
#
loop_
_entity_poly.entity_id
_entity_poly.type
_entity_poly.pdbx_seq_one_letter_code
_entity_poly.pdbx_strand_id
1 'polypeptide(L)'
;SNTLTTVDVPQGTMADGSLYDMEASGFFQIASRLSSSELVSMVKIVSDHGVDQSSFPSRDQVSDWIKDHEVGLRQLADSMLALSAEESQRLEPIELDLATLGLHFTVTQQHQLRTICRRWNALGLAGSPLAKVSAYPTASDALKSLRQQVDGEIIDWTQNE
;
A
#
# COMPACT_ATOMS: atom_id res chain seq x y z
N SER A 1 -4.85 -24.71 1.03
CA SER A 1 -4.44 -23.46 0.39
C SER A 1 -4.18 -23.76 -1.07
N ASN A 2 -4.92 -23.13 -1.98
CA ASN A 2 -4.69 -23.30 -3.41
C ASN A 2 -3.58 -22.33 -3.83
N THR A 3 -2.59 -22.80 -4.59
CA THR A 3 -1.50 -21.96 -5.10
C THR A 3 -1.94 -21.23 -6.36
N LEU A 4 -1.72 -19.92 -6.44
CA LEU A 4 -1.96 -19.12 -7.64
C LEU A 4 -0.70 -19.04 -8.50
N THR A 5 -0.81 -19.44 -9.76
CA THR A 5 0.24 -19.34 -10.77
C THR A 5 -0.18 -18.34 -11.85
N THR A 6 0.55 -17.24 -11.96
CA THR A 6 0.35 -16.28 -13.06
C THR A 6 1.22 -16.68 -14.25
N VAL A 7 0.61 -16.83 -15.41
CA VAL A 7 1.25 -17.17 -16.69
C VAL A 7 0.94 -16.08 -17.72
N ASP A 8 1.76 -15.96 -18.75
CA ASP A 8 1.63 -14.99 -19.84
C ASP A 8 1.11 -15.61 -21.15
N VAL A 9 0.88 -16.92 -21.15
CA VAL A 9 0.34 -17.69 -22.27
C VAL A 9 -0.75 -18.66 -21.78
N PRO A 10 -1.77 -18.95 -22.61
CA PRO A 10 -2.79 -19.93 -22.27
C PRO A 10 -2.21 -21.30 -21.94
N GLN A 11 -2.64 -21.89 -20.83
CA GLN A 11 -2.23 -23.23 -20.42
C GLN A 11 -3.35 -24.23 -20.67
N GLY A 12 -3.08 -25.27 -21.45
CA GLY A 12 -4.05 -26.33 -21.74
C GLY A 12 -4.20 -27.38 -20.63
N THR A 13 -3.27 -27.43 -19.67
CA THR A 13 -3.32 -28.37 -18.55
C THR A 13 -2.91 -27.66 -17.28
N MET A 14 -3.80 -27.72 -16.28
CA MET A 14 -3.57 -27.16 -14.95
C MET A 14 -3.26 -28.28 -13.96
N ALA A 15 -2.31 -28.03 -13.04
CA ALA A 15 -2.11 -28.92 -11.91
C ALA A 15 -3.35 -28.92 -10.99
N ASP A 16 -3.74 -30.10 -10.49
CA ASP A 16 -4.89 -30.22 -9.60
C ASP A 16 -4.70 -29.37 -8.32
N GLY A 17 -5.78 -28.72 -7.89
CA GLY A 17 -5.78 -27.80 -6.74
C GLY A 17 -5.01 -26.49 -6.92
N SER A 18 -4.60 -26.13 -8.14
CA SER A 18 -3.89 -24.87 -8.44
C SER A 18 -4.76 -23.91 -9.25
N LEU A 19 -4.64 -22.61 -8.97
CA LEU A 19 -5.29 -21.53 -9.71
C LEU A 19 -4.33 -20.99 -10.76
N TYR A 20 -4.84 -20.71 -11.96
CA TYR A 20 -4.07 -20.10 -13.03
C TYR A 20 -4.65 -18.74 -13.43
N ASP A 21 -3.76 -17.77 -13.59
CA ASP A 21 -4.10 -16.44 -14.05
C ASP A 21 -3.33 -16.10 -15.30
N MET A 22 -4.03 -15.85 -16.41
CA MET A 22 -3.43 -15.67 -17.73
C MET A 22 -3.45 -14.21 -18.18
N GLU A 23 -4.23 -13.36 -17.51
CA GLU A 23 -4.52 -11.99 -17.95
C GLU A 23 -3.86 -10.93 -17.07
N ALA A 24 -3.72 -11.21 -15.78
CA ALA A 24 -3.19 -10.29 -14.78
C ALA A 24 -1.79 -9.73 -15.05
N SER A 25 -0.91 -10.53 -15.64
CA SER A 25 0.51 -10.20 -15.78
C SER A 25 0.72 -8.88 -16.55
N GLY A 26 -0.04 -8.68 -17.64
CA GLY A 26 0.01 -7.45 -18.43
C GLY A 26 -0.50 -6.23 -17.66
N PHE A 27 -1.61 -6.37 -16.93
CA PHE A 27 -2.16 -5.28 -16.12
C PHE A 27 -1.22 -4.90 -14.97
N PHE A 28 -0.66 -5.88 -14.26
CA PHE A 28 0.30 -5.63 -13.20
C PHE A 28 1.57 -4.94 -13.71
N GLN A 29 2.09 -5.35 -14.87
CA GLN A 29 3.25 -4.70 -15.48
C GLN A 29 3.02 -3.22 -15.79
N ILE A 30 1.81 -2.84 -16.22
CA ILE A 30 1.48 -1.44 -16.48
C ILE A 30 1.27 -0.69 -15.16
N ALA A 31 0.50 -1.27 -14.23
CA ALA A 31 0.20 -0.66 -12.94
C ALA A 31 1.47 -0.37 -12.11
N SER A 32 2.41 -1.32 -12.09
CA SER A 32 3.71 -1.18 -11.40
C SER A 32 4.65 -0.13 -12.01
N ARG A 33 4.37 0.36 -13.22
CA ARG A 33 5.08 1.53 -13.79
C ARG A 33 4.49 2.86 -13.34
N LEU A 34 3.23 2.84 -12.88
CA LEU A 34 2.49 4.03 -12.45
C LEU A 34 2.50 4.21 -10.94
N SER A 35 2.68 3.13 -10.18
CA SER A 35 2.72 3.11 -8.73
C SER A 35 3.69 2.06 -8.21
N SER A 36 4.06 2.13 -6.93
CA SER A 36 4.79 1.03 -6.28
C SER A 36 3.92 -0.22 -6.23
N SER A 37 4.55 -1.41 -6.31
CA SER A 37 3.83 -2.69 -6.26
C SER A 37 3.00 -2.87 -4.99
N GLU A 38 3.40 -2.22 -3.89
CA GLU A 38 2.71 -2.22 -2.60
C GLU A 38 1.33 -1.54 -2.67
N LEU A 39 1.13 -0.63 -3.64
CA LEU A 39 -0.11 0.11 -3.83
C LEU A 39 -0.92 -0.40 -5.04
N VAL A 40 -0.51 -1.52 -5.63
CA VAL A 40 -1.20 -2.15 -6.74
C VAL A 40 -1.94 -3.38 -6.22
N SER A 41 -3.23 -3.47 -6.51
CA SER A 41 -4.03 -4.65 -6.19
C SER A 41 -4.78 -5.13 -7.42
N MET A 42 -4.85 -6.45 -7.59
CA MET A 42 -5.64 -7.08 -8.64
C MET A 42 -6.60 -8.07 -8.01
N VAL A 43 -7.84 -8.01 -8.45
CA VAL A 43 -8.94 -8.84 -7.96
C VAL A 43 -9.50 -9.61 -9.14
N LYS A 44 -9.68 -10.92 -8.97
CA LYS A 44 -10.18 -11.82 -10.00
C LYS A 44 -11.32 -12.67 -9.45
N ILE A 45 -12.39 -12.80 -10.23
CA ILE A 45 -13.40 -13.84 -10.00
C ILE A 45 -12.84 -15.13 -10.57
N VAL A 46 -12.66 -16.14 -9.72
CA VAL A 46 -12.19 -17.46 -10.15
C VAL A 46 -13.33 -18.16 -10.87
N SER A 47 -13.17 -18.42 -12.17
CA SER A 47 -14.05 -19.30 -12.89
C SER A 47 -13.62 -20.75 -12.63
N ASP A 48 -14.51 -21.53 -12.04
CA ASP A 48 -14.25 -22.94 -11.75
C ASP A 48 -14.31 -23.74 -13.06
N HIS A 49 -13.18 -23.79 -13.75
CA HIS A 49 -12.97 -24.70 -14.87
C HIS A 49 -12.17 -25.87 -14.32
N GLY A 50 -12.74 -27.07 -14.40
CA GLY A 50 -12.01 -28.30 -14.11
C GLY A 50 -10.76 -28.45 -15.01
N VAL A 51 -10.11 -29.61 -14.91
CA VAL A 51 -8.81 -29.89 -15.56
C VAL A 51 -8.82 -29.69 -17.10
N ASP A 52 -9.98 -29.65 -17.74
CA ASP A 52 -10.14 -29.58 -19.19
C ASP A 52 -10.70 -28.22 -19.65
N GLN A 53 -9.81 -27.32 -20.08
CA GLN A 53 -10.13 -25.95 -20.51
C GLN A 53 -10.55 -25.82 -21.99
N SER A 54 -11.00 -26.90 -22.64
CA SER A 54 -11.35 -26.86 -24.08
C SER A 54 -12.49 -25.91 -24.44
N SER A 55 -13.20 -25.37 -23.45
CA SER A 55 -14.36 -24.49 -23.60
C SER A 55 -14.18 -23.19 -22.81
N PHE A 56 -13.94 -22.08 -23.50
CA PHE A 56 -14.05 -20.74 -22.91
C PHE A 56 -15.49 -20.46 -22.45
N PRO A 57 -15.69 -19.73 -21.34
CA PRO A 57 -17.03 -19.36 -20.90
C PRO A 57 -17.71 -18.45 -21.93
N SER A 58 -19.01 -18.62 -22.09
CA SER A 58 -19.82 -17.72 -22.92
C SER A 58 -19.91 -16.33 -22.29
N ARG A 59 -20.21 -15.31 -23.12
CA ARG A 59 -20.40 -13.94 -22.65
C ARG A 59 -21.47 -13.82 -21.56
N ASP A 60 -22.54 -14.59 -21.67
CA ASP A 60 -23.66 -14.56 -20.72
C ASP A 60 -23.22 -15.14 -19.38
N GLN A 61 -22.50 -16.27 -19.38
CA GLN A 61 -21.94 -16.85 -18.15
C GLN A 61 -20.98 -15.90 -17.43
N VAL A 62 -20.09 -15.22 -18.17
CA VAL A 62 -19.19 -14.21 -17.59
C VAL A 62 -19.99 -13.05 -16.98
N SER A 63 -21.04 -12.60 -17.67
CA SER A 63 -21.88 -11.51 -17.20
C SER A 63 -22.61 -11.88 -15.91
N ASP A 64 -23.08 -13.12 -15.81
CA ASP A 64 -23.79 -13.61 -14.62
C ASP A 64 -22.83 -13.78 -13.44
N TRP A 65 -21.63 -14.32 -13.63
CA TRP A 65 -20.62 -14.40 -12.57
C TRP A 65 -20.24 -13.02 -12.00
N ILE A 66 -20.11 -12.01 -12.86
CA ILE A 66 -19.84 -10.64 -12.43
C ILE A 66 -21.00 -10.11 -11.59
N LYS A 67 -22.25 -10.30 -12.03
CA LYS A 67 -23.44 -9.86 -11.27
C LYS A 67 -23.52 -10.54 -9.91
N ASP A 68 -23.27 -11.85 -9.86
CA ASP A 68 -23.32 -12.63 -8.61
C ASP A 68 -22.34 -12.11 -7.55
N HIS A 69 -21.22 -11.52 -7.99
CA HIS A 69 -20.19 -10.96 -7.11
C HIS A 69 -20.19 -9.42 -7.05
N GLU A 70 -21.12 -8.74 -7.71
CA GLU A 70 -21.11 -7.28 -7.86
C GLU A 70 -21.11 -6.58 -6.51
N VAL A 71 -21.95 -7.03 -5.58
CA VAL A 71 -22.06 -6.44 -4.23
C VAL A 71 -20.73 -6.57 -3.48
N GLY A 72 -20.10 -7.75 -3.53
CA GLY A 72 -18.82 -7.99 -2.87
C GLY A 72 -17.67 -7.18 -3.48
N LEU A 73 -17.62 -7.11 -4.82
CA LEU A 73 -16.65 -6.28 -5.53
C LEU A 73 -16.81 -4.80 -5.19
N ARG A 74 -18.06 -4.32 -5.06
CA ARG A 74 -18.36 -2.95 -4.65
C ARG A 74 -17.86 -2.66 -3.24
N GLN A 75 -18.17 -3.54 -2.29
CA GLN A 75 -17.72 -3.42 -0.90
C GLN A 75 -16.19 -3.43 -0.77
N LEU A 76 -15.52 -4.30 -1.54
CA LEU A 76 -14.06 -4.34 -1.58
C LEU A 76 -13.50 -3.03 -2.13
N ALA A 77 -14.02 -2.55 -3.27
CA ALA A 77 -13.58 -1.29 -3.87
C ALA A 77 -13.79 -0.10 -2.93
N ASP A 78 -14.95 -0.02 -2.27
CA ASP A 78 -15.26 1.04 -1.30
C ASP A 78 -14.30 0.99 -0.09
N SER A 79 -13.96 -0.21 0.39
CA SER A 79 -12.98 -0.40 1.47
C SER A 79 -11.58 0.04 1.07
N MET A 80 -11.15 -0.29 -0.15
CA MET A 80 -9.84 0.13 -0.68
C MET A 80 -9.78 1.65 -0.89
N LEU A 81 -10.86 2.27 -1.36
CA LEU A 81 -10.96 3.72 -1.49
C LEU A 81 -10.90 4.42 -0.13
N ALA A 82 -11.57 3.87 0.89
CA ALA A 82 -11.51 4.39 2.25
C ALA A 82 -10.08 4.33 2.82
N LEU A 83 -9.40 3.19 2.68
CA LEU A 83 -7.99 3.04 3.07
C LEU A 83 -7.07 4.00 2.31
N SER A 84 -7.27 4.13 1.00
CA SER A 84 -6.50 5.06 0.18
C SER A 84 -6.69 6.52 0.61
N ALA A 85 -7.89 6.91 1.01
CA ALA A 85 -8.18 8.25 1.52
C ALA A 85 -7.51 8.50 2.88
N GLU A 86 -7.53 7.53 3.78
CA GLU A 86 -6.84 7.59 5.08
C GLU A 86 -5.33 7.72 4.89
N GLU A 87 -4.72 6.88 4.05
CA GLU A 87 -3.28 6.94 3.77
C GLU A 87 -2.88 8.25 3.07
N SER A 88 -3.72 8.77 2.18
CA SER A 88 -3.46 10.06 1.52
C SER A 88 -3.41 11.20 2.54
N GLN A 89 -4.30 11.21 3.54
CA GLN A 89 -4.27 12.18 4.63
C GLN A 89 -3.00 12.03 5.49
N ARG A 90 -2.58 10.80 5.79
CA ARG A 90 -1.36 10.53 6.56
C ARG A 90 -0.09 11.01 5.84
N LEU A 91 -0.09 10.96 4.50
CA LEU A 91 1.03 11.31 3.63
C LEU A 91 1.01 12.78 3.16
N GLU A 92 0.03 13.59 3.57
CA GLU A 92 -0.03 14.99 3.16
C GLU A 92 1.28 15.75 3.46
N PRO A 93 1.66 16.72 2.60
CA PRO A 93 2.85 17.53 2.83
C PRO A 93 2.78 18.23 4.20
N ILE A 94 3.71 17.88 5.08
CA ILE A 94 3.82 18.54 6.38
C ILE A 94 4.35 19.96 6.16
N GLU A 95 3.47 20.94 6.34
CA GLU A 95 3.86 22.33 6.49
C GLU A 95 4.57 22.51 7.83
N LEU A 96 5.77 23.08 7.77
CA LEU A 96 6.57 23.38 8.94
C LEU A 96 6.47 24.87 9.23
N ASP A 97 5.75 25.24 10.28
CA ASP A 97 5.84 26.58 10.83
C ASP A 97 7.09 26.69 11.72
N LEU A 98 8.24 26.93 11.09
CA LEU A 98 9.53 27.01 11.77
C LEU A 98 9.60 28.12 12.81
N ALA A 99 8.77 29.17 12.70
CA ALA A 99 8.75 30.28 13.65
C ALA A 99 8.29 29.82 15.05
N THR A 100 7.45 28.77 15.10
CA THR A 100 6.93 28.22 16.36
C THR A 100 7.91 27.29 17.08
N LEU A 101 8.99 26.87 16.41
CA LEU A 101 9.88 25.82 16.91
C LEU A 101 10.99 26.33 17.84
N GLY A 102 11.20 27.64 17.94
CA GLY A 102 12.19 28.25 18.84
C GLY A 102 13.65 27.97 18.48
N LEU A 103 13.93 27.29 17.37
CA LEU A 103 15.27 26.96 16.87
C LEU A 103 15.42 27.39 15.41
N HIS A 104 16.63 27.81 15.04
CA HIS A 104 16.94 28.12 13.66
C HIS A 104 17.34 26.85 12.89
N PHE A 105 16.64 26.58 11.77
CA PHE A 105 16.91 25.45 10.89
C PHE A 105 17.47 25.94 9.55
N THR A 106 18.63 25.42 9.16
CA THR A 106 19.14 25.57 7.79
C THR A 106 18.21 24.83 6.80
N VAL A 107 18.30 25.17 5.50
CA VAL A 107 17.50 24.51 4.45
C VAL A 107 17.65 22.98 4.51
N THR A 108 18.89 22.48 4.66
CA THR A 108 19.15 21.04 4.78
C THR A 108 18.49 20.43 6.02
N GLN A 109 18.56 21.12 7.16
CA GLN A 109 17.93 20.68 8.40
C GLN A 109 16.40 20.68 8.31
N GLN A 110 15.80 21.62 7.58
CA GLN A 110 14.35 21.62 7.29
C GLN A 110 13.94 20.40 6.46
N HIS A 111 14.72 20.05 5.43
CA HIS A 111 14.47 18.81 4.67
C HIS A 111 14.57 17.58 5.56
N GLN A 112 15.57 17.51 6.44
CA GLN A 112 15.71 16.41 7.40
C GLN A 112 14.52 16.34 8.36
N LEU A 113 14.04 17.48 8.87
CA LEU A 113 12.89 17.56 9.75
C LEU A 113 11.62 17.09 9.04
N ARG A 114 11.37 17.51 7.79
CA ARG A 114 10.23 17.03 6.98
C ARG A 114 10.27 15.51 6.82
N THR A 115 11.44 14.94 6.51
CA THR A 115 11.59 13.48 6.37
C THR A 115 11.30 12.75 7.68
N ILE A 116 11.78 13.28 8.81
CA ILE A 116 11.49 12.72 10.13
C ILE A 116 10.00 12.76 10.42
N CYS A 117 9.34 13.91 10.20
CA CYS A 117 7.91 14.06 10.47
C CYS A 117 7.06 13.13 9.58
N ARG A 118 7.41 12.97 8.30
CA ARG A 118 6.74 12.03 7.40
C ARG A 118 6.84 10.59 7.92
N ARG A 119 8.05 10.17 8.31
CA ARG A 119 8.26 8.82 8.82
C ARG A 119 7.59 8.60 10.19
N TRP A 120 7.55 9.63 11.04
CA TRP A 120 6.81 9.62 12.30
C TRP A 120 5.32 9.32 12.08
N ASN A 121 4.69 10.00 11.11
CA ASN A 121 3.29 9.76 10.73
C ASN A 121 3.09 8.37 10.10
N ALA A 122 4.01 7.94 9.24
CA ALA A 122 3.97 6.61 8.62
C ALA A 122 4.06 5.47 9.66
N LEU A 123 4.83 5.68 10.73
CA LEU A 123 4.92 4.75 11.87
C LEU A 123 3.73 4.84 12.85
N GLY A 124 2.80 5.78 12.65
CA GLY A 124 1.64 5.95 13.55
C GLY A 124 2.02 6.39 14.96
N LEU A 125 3.19 7.02 15.14
CA LEU A 125 3.68 7.41 16.46
C LEU A 125 2.83 8.53 17.05
N ALA A 126 2.48 8.37 18.33
CA ALA A 126 1.62 9.32 19.03
C ALA A 126 2.27 10.72 19.19
N GLY A 127 1.44 11.75 19.00
CA GLY A 127 1.83 13.15 19.14
C GLY A 127 2.68 13.68 17.99
N SER A 128 2.95 14.99 18.01
CA SER A 128 3.76 15.64 16.98
C SER A 128 5.25 15.63 17.34
N PRO A 129 6.15 15.22 16.43
CA PRO A 129 7.60 15.37 16.64
C PRO A 129 8.02 16.84 16.79
N LEU A 130 7.26 17.77 16.21
CA LEU A 130 7.54 19.21 16.28
C LEU A 130 7.39 19.76 17.70
N ALA A 131 6.45 19.23 18.47
CA ALA A 131 6.25 19.63 19.87
C ALA A 131 7.46 19.30 20.76
N LYS A 132 8.32 18.35 20.32
CA LYS A 132 9.52 17.94 21.06
C LYS A 132 10.75 18.78 20.69
N VAL A 133 10.70 19.57 19.61
CA VAL A 133 11.87 20.28 19.06
C VAL A 133 12.45 21.30 20.04
N SER A 134 11.60 22.07 20.72
CA SER A 134 12.01 23.13 21.65
C SER A 134 12.68 22.60 22.94
N ALA A 135 12.61 21.29 23.20
CA ALA A 135 13.28 20.67 24.34
C ALA A 135 14.79 20.50 24.14
N TYR A 136 15.31 20.74 22.93
CA TYR A 136 16.71 20.54 22.59
C TYR A 136 17.44 21.89 22.45
N PRO A 137 18.74 21.93 22.79
CA PRO A 137 19.53 23.17 22.74
C PRO A 137 19.84 23.61 21.30
N THR A 138 19.91 22.67 20.34
CA THR A 138 20.22 22.98 18.95
C THR A 138 19.34 22.18 17.99
N ALA A 139 19.16 22.72 16.77
CA ALA A 139 18.44 22.02 15.71
C ALA A 139 19.09 20.67 15.36
N SER A 140 20.42 20.59 15.40
CA SER A 140 21.15 19.34 15.14
C SER A 140 20.87 18.28 16.21
N ASP A 141 20.82 18.67 17.48
CA ASP A 141 20.51 17.74 18.58
C ASP A 141 19.07 17.25 18.51
N ALA A 142 18.12 18.14 18.21
CA ALA A 142 16.72 17.79 17.97
C ALA A 142 16.60 16.76 16.83
N LEU A 143 17.22 17.04 15.69
CA LEU A 143 17.19 16.16 14.52
C LEU A 143 17.81 14.80 14.80
N LYS A 144 18.95 14.77 15.50
CA LYS A 144 19.62 13.51 15.86
C LYS A 144 18.74 12.66 16.77
N SER A 145 18.14 13.25 17.81
CA SER A 145 17.31 12.51 18.76
C SER A 145 16.00 12.02 18.12
N LEU A 146 15.30 12.89 17.38
CA LEU A 146 14.07 12.50 16.70
C LEU A 146 14.31 11.40 15.66
N ARG A 147 15.44 11.47 14.95
CA ARG A 147 15.83 10.43 14.00
C ARG A 147 16.11 9.10 14.68
N GLN A 148 16.81 9.11 15.81
CA GLN A 148 17.05 7.89 16.58
C GLN A 148 15.77 7.24 17.09
N GLN A 149 14.77 8.04 17.50
CA GLN A 149 13.46 7.52 17.89
C GLN A 149 12.81 6.80 16.71
N VAL A 150 12.73 7.47 15.56
CA VAL A 150 12.10 6.92 14.35
C VAL A 150 12.87 5.71 13.77
N ASP A 151 14.20 5.68 13.90
CA ASP A 151 15.05 4.56 13.45
C ASP A 151 14.99 3.35 14.38
N GLY A 152 14.69 3.56 15.67
CA GLY A 152 14.59 2.51 16.68
C GLY A 152 13.26 1.75 16.67
N GLU A 153 12.23 2.30 16.02
CA GLU A 153 10.93 1.65 15.86
C GLU A 153 11.04 0.55 14.80
N ILE A 154 10.88 -0.70 15.24
CA ILE A 154 10.75 -1.87 14.37
C ILE A 154 9.26 -2.04 14.10
N ILE A 155 8.87 -2.02 12.82
CA ILE A 155 7.51 -2.38 12.44
C ILE A 155 7.37 -3.89 12.65
N ASP A 156 6.70 -4.27 13.73
CA ASP A 156 6.34 -5.67 14.00
C ASP A 156 5.10 -6.04 13.18
N TRP A 157 5.34 -6.66 12.03
CA TRP A 157 4.29 -7.10 11.11
C TRP A 157 3.45 -8.27 11.65
N THR A 158 3.76 -8.82 12.83
CA THR A 158 3.04 -9.97 13.40
C THR A 158 1.81 -9.60 14.25
N GLN A 159 1.56 -8.31 14.51
CA GLN A 159 0.43 -7.87 15.35
C GLN A 159 -0.86 -7.51 14.59
N ASN A 160 -0.91 -7.68 13.27
CA ASN A 160 -2.07 -7.35 12.43
C ASN A 160 -2.75 -8.59 11.77
N GLU A 161 -2.53 -9.80 12.30
CA GLU A 161 -3.29 -11.01 11.92
C GLU A 161 -4.51 -11.26 12.82
#